data_AF-A0A1Z5JI19-F1
#
_entry.id   AF-A0A1Z5JI19-F1
#
_cell.length_a   1.000
_cell.length_b   1.000
_cell.length_c   1.000
_cell.angle_alpha   90.00
_cell.angle_beta   90.00
_cell.angle_gamma   90.00
#
_symmetry.space_group_name_H-M   'P 1'
#
loop_
_entity.id
_entity.type
_entity.pdbx_description
1 polymer ?
#
loop_
_entity_poly.entity_id
_entity_poly.type
_entity_poly.pdbx_seq_one_letter_code
_entity_poly.pdbx_strand_id
1 'polypeptide(L)'
;MPRRTLLCTLVSLHATAAFLLFKKDTTNFTPRQATRREFFGPMVSGALLPLPSQAADNYPYKTCVAQVANCYKNAVTNAELVSKVYAALQPYGYGPDTLVATSLCSDEVNRPLEESFYNYFGSHFTLGGLAGFPFGGLSGFMAMISHIPDTNGSCLVVYGPHVGISTDGQIGKLQRRGQRQLGTCCGSAIAAAQYARAVYRGNAAPVRNTMVTVLDAQQAYVASTLLPYAAQIEQALDPMVELPYALFQPMDDMMLQIVTRADVDSNTRIAMLGGIQINTPVGLSDYFLPLRFDVRDNQGNLIENLMWRRTPGPRRKVPLSA
;
A
#
# COMPACT_ATOMS: atom_id res chain seq x y z
N MET A 1 -0.64 6.02 -64.19
CA MET A 1 -1.19 4.65 -64.07
C MET A 1 -0.23 3.67 -64.75
N PRO A 2 -0.16 2.36 -64.41
CA PRO A 2 -1.03 1.61 -63.49
C PRO A 2 -0.77 1.65 -61.96
N ARG A 3 0.01 0.70 -61.40
CA ARG A 3 -0.26 0.01 -60.11
C ARG A 3 1.00 -0.13 -59.24
N ARG A 4 1.00 -0.27 -57.89
CA ARG A 4 0.12 -0.89 -56.85
C ARG A 4 0.36 -2.39 -56.56
N THR A 5 1.04 -2.63 -55.43
CA THR A 5 0.79 -3.69 -54.41
C THR A 5 1.47 -3.18 -53.13
N LEU A 6 0.78 -2.59 -52.14
CA LEU A 6 -0.07 -3.22 -51.13
C LEU A 6 0.50 -4.54 -50.57
N LEU A 7 0.96 -4.51 -49.31
CA LEU A 7 1.13 -5.70 -48.50
C LEU A 7 0.49 -5.49 -47.11
N CYS A 8 -0.59 -6.24 -46.89
CA CYS A 8 -1.32 -6.57 -45.68
C CYS A 8 -1.08 -5.77 -44.37
N THR A 9 -2.07 -4.92 -44.08
CA THR A 9 -2.69 -4.89 -42.75
C THR A 9 -3.14 -6.29 -42.31
N LEU A 10 -2.63 -6.81 -41.19
CA LEU A 10 -3.21 -7.96 -40.47
C LEU A 10 -2.63 -8.11 -39.05
N VAL A 11 -2.91 -7.14 -38.17
CA VAL A 11 -2.80 -7.31 -36.73
C VAL A 11 -4.06 -6.76 -36.08
N SER A 12 -5.06 -7.62 -35.92
CA SER A 12 -6.26 -7.36 -35.13
C SER A 12 -6.84 -8.68 -34.63
N LEU A 13 -7.63 -8.61 -33.55
CA LEU A 13 -8.29 -9.73 -32.86
C LEU A 13 -7.37 -10.86 -32.37
N HIS A 14 -6.75 -10.70 -31.19
CA HIS A 14 -6.45 -11.82 -30.28
C HIS A 14 -6.50 -11.46 -28.77
N ALA A 15 -6.69 -10.18 -28.39
CA ALA A 15 -6.76 -9.77 -26.98
C ALA A 15 -8.17 -9.87 -26.34
N THR A 16 -9.24 -9.88 -27.14
CA THR A 16 -10.62 -9.69 -26.66
C THR A 16 -11.36 -10.98 -26.24
N ALA A 17 -10.73 -12.15 -26.37
CA ALA A 17 -11.40 -13.45 -26.19
C ALA A 17 -11.34 -14.03 -24.76
N ALA A 18 -10.54 -13.45 -23.85
CA ALA A 18 -10.26 -14.04 -22.54
C ALA A 18 -11.27 -13.68 -21.43
N PHE A 19 -12.22 -12.75 -21.66
CA PHE A 19 -12.99 -12.10 -20.59
C PHE A 19 -14.49 -12.50 -20.50
N LEU A 20 -14.92 -13.55 -21.22
CA LEU A 20 -16.35 -13.87 -21.40
C LEU A 20 -16.83 -15.19 -20.76
N LEU A 21 -16.06 -15.79 -19.85
CA LEU A 21 -16.36 -17.13 -19.29
C LEU A 21 -16.47 -17.22 -17.75
N PHE A 22 -17.05 -16.23 -17.08
CA PHE A 22 -17.58 -16.42 -15.72
C PHE A 22 -18.87 -15.59 -15.46
N LYS A 23 -20.02 -16.13 -15.89
CA LYS A 23 -21.35 -15.66 -15.44
C LYS A 23 -22.35 -16.83 -15.36
N LYS A 24 -22.45 -17.44 -14.16
CA LYS A 24 -23.66 -18.00 -13.51
C LYS A 24 -23.26 -19.03 -12.45
N ASP A 25 -23.57 -18.74 -11.19
CA ASP A 25 -24.50 -19.53 -10.37
C ASP A 25 -24.54 -18.98 -8.93
N THR A 26 -25.42 -18.00 -8.71
CA THR A 26 -25.75 -17.51 -7.36
C THR A 26 -26.93 -18.30 -6.82
N THR A 27 -26.69 -19.19 -5.86
CA THR A 27 -27.74 -19.86 -5.09
C THR A 27 -27.85 -19.28 -3.68
N ASN A 28 -29.08 -19.22 -3.19
CA ASN A 28 -29.50 -18.42 -2.04
C ASN A 28 -28.76 -18.73 -0.74
N PHE A 29 -28.29 -17.68 -0.05
CA PHE A 29 -27.93 -17.75 1.37
C PHE A 29 -28.63 -16.64 2.14
N THR A 30 -29.60 -17.00 2.99
CA THR A 30 -30.35 -16.06 3.84
C THR A 30 -29.68 -15.92 5.21
N PRO A 31 -29.26 -14.73 5.64
CA PRO A 31 -28.72 -14.53 6.98
C PRO A 31 -29.81 -14.65 8.05
N ARG A 32 -29.59 -15.48 9.08
CA ARG A 32 -30.45 -15.48 10.27
C ARG A 32 -30.20 -14.20 11.07
N GLN A 33 -31.27 -13.42 11.30
CA GLN A 33 -31.24 -12.30 12.22
C GLN A 33 -30.98 -12.79 13.66
N ALA A 34 -29.91 -12.29 14.29
CA ALA A 34 -29.71 -12.41 15.73
C ALA A 34 -30.37 -11.21 16.42
N THR A 35 -31.39 -11.47 17.24
CA THR A 35 -32.14 -10.43 17.95
C THR A 35 -31.37 -9.88 19.14
N ARG A 36 -31.53 -8.58 19.41
CA ARG A 36 -31.05 -7.92 20.64
C ARG A 36 -31.47 -8.69 21.89
N ARG A 37 -30.56 -8.84 22.84
CA ARG A 37 -30.90 -8.92 24.27
C ARG A 37 -30.27 -7.75 25.00
N GLU A 38 -31.12 -6.96 25.62
CA GLU A 38 -30.74 -5.82 26.44
C GLU A 38 -30.28 -6.34 27.81
N PHE A 39 -29.12 -5.88 28.28
CA PHE A 39 -28.63 -6.12 29.63
C PHE A 39 -28.62 -4.78 30.39
N PHE A 40 -29.73 -4.48 31.07
CA PHE A 40 -29.76 -3.45 32.11
C PHE A 40 -29.26 -4.06 33.42
N GLY A 41 -28.01 -3.75 33.79
CA GLY A 41 -27.48 -3.94 35.14
C GLY A 41 -27.65 -2.66 35.97
N PRO A 42 -27.78 -2.75 37.31
CA PRO A 42 -28.05 -1.59 38.16
C PRO A 42 -26.84 -0.65 38.27
N MET A 43 -27.11 0.66 38.37
CA MET A 43 -26.10 1.66 38.70
C MET A 43 -25.55 1.44 40.11
N VAL A 44 -24.23 1.40 40.25
CA VAL A 44 -23.54 1.45 41.54
C VAL A 44 -22.93 2.84 41.73
N SER A 45 -23.11 3.40 42.93
CA SER A 45 -22.72 4.76 43.28
C SER A 45 -21.19 4.97 43.28
N GLY A 46 -20.78 6.23 43.19
CA GLY A 46 -19.41 6.63 42.90
C GLY A 46 -18.38 6.30 43.98
N ALA A 47 -17.22 5.83 43.53
CA ALA A 47 -15.95 5.95 44.24
C ALA A 47 -15.03 6.85 43.41
N LEU A 48 -14.36 7.82 44.04
CA LEU A 48 -13.32 8.60 43.35
C LEU A 48 -12.17 7.66 42.99
N LEU A 49 -11.92 7.50 41.68
CA LEU A 49 -10.73 6.80 41.19
C LEU A 49 -9.49 7.68 41.46
N PRO A 50 -8.39 7.11 41.99
CA PRO A 50 -7.15 7.85 42.17
C PRO A 50 -6.54 8.25 40.82
N LEU A 51 -5.96 9.45 40.75
CA LEU A 51 -5.30 9.98 39.56
C LEU A 51 -4.13 9.07 39.13
N PRO A 52 -4.10 8.55 37.89
CA PRO A 52 -3.07 7.60 37.46
C PRO A 52 -1.80 8.31 37.00
N SER A 53 -0.90 8.65 37.93
CA SER A 53 0.42 9.22 37.61
C SER A 53 1.54 8.17 37.41
N GLN A 54 1.27 6.87 37.60
CA GLN A 54 2.27 5.78 37.43
C GLN A 54 1.93 4.78 36.31
N ALA A 55 0.71 4.81 35.73
CA ALA A 55 0.33 3.89 34.67
C ALA A 55 1.01 4.19 33.32
N ALA A 56 1.42 5.44 33.08
CA ALA A 56 1.99 5.90 31.81
C ALA A 56 3.43 5.39 31.56
N ASP A 57 4.17 5.04 32.60
CA ASP A 57 5.55 4.54 32.47
C ASP A 57 5.64 3.03 32.21
N ASN A 58 4.55 2.29 32.45
CA ASN A 58 4.50 0.83 32.27
C ASN A 58 3.76 0.40 30.99
N TYR A 59 3.58 1.32 30.03
CA TYR A 59 3.00 1.01 28.72
C TYR A 59 4.04 0.30 27.83
N PRO A 60 3.88 -0.99 27.51
CA PRO A 60 4.95 -1.79 26.90
C PRO A 60 5.35 -1.32 25.49
N TYR A 61 4.49 -0.56 24.81
CA TYR A 61 4.74 -0.04 23.47
C TYR A 61 5.19 1.43 23.44
N LYS A 62 5.49 2.04 24.61
CA LYS A 62 5.91 3.46 24.72
C LYS A 62 7.06 3.81 23.76
N THR A 63 8.06 2.94 23.66
CA THR A 63 9.21 3.13 22.76
C THR A 63 8.81 2.98 21.28
N CYS A 64 8.04 1.96 20.93
CA CYS A 64 7.52 1.77 19.57
C CYS A 64 6.71 3.00 19.09
N VAL A 65 5.74 3.47 19.90
CA VAL A 65 4.91 4.64 19.56
C VAL A 65 5.75 5.92 19.45
N ALA A 66 6.75 6.10 20.31
CA ALA A 66 7.68 7.22 20.18
C ALA A 66 8.47 7.18 18.87
N GLN A 67 8.92 5.99 18.43
CA GLN A 67 9.63 5.84 17.14
C GLN A 67 8.71 6.10 15.93
N VAL A 68 7.45 5.64 15.96
CA VAL A 68 6.45 6.01 14.95
C VAL A 68 6.34 7.53 14.83
N ALA A 69 6.13 8.23 15.95
CA ALA A 69 5.96 9.69 15.97
C ALA A 69 7.22 10.46 15.53
N ASN A 70 8.41 9.98 15.90
CA ASN A 70 9.68 10.63 15.57
C ASN A 70 10.07 10.45 14.09
N CYS A 71 10.02 9.22 13.59
CA CYS A 71 10.54 8.85 12.28
C CYS A 71 9.50 9.05 11.15
N TYR A 72 8.21 8.88 11.46
CA TYR A 72 7.12 8.90 10.50
C TYR A 72 6.07 9.97 10.87
N LYS A 73 6.53 11.22 11.04
CA LYS A 73 5.67 12.37 11.38
C LYS A 73 4.42 12.45 10.48
N ASN A 74 3.26 12.61 11.11
CA ASN A 74 1.91 12.56 10.52
C ASN A 74 1.42 11.16 10.11
N ALA A 75 2.07 10.08 10.56
CA ALA A 75 1.47 8.76 10.51
C ALA A 75 0.20 8.70 11.37
N VAL A 76 -0.83 8.06 10.85
CA VAL A 76 -2.15 7.88 11.47
C VAL A 76 -2.39 6.39 11.70
N THR A 77 -3.23 6.03 12.68
CA THR A 77 -3.59 4.60 12.87
C THR A 77 -4.41 4.08 11.68
N ASN A 78 -4.44 2.77 11.45
CA ASN A 78 -5.28 2.19 10.38
C ASN A 78 -6.76 2.61 10.49
N ALA A 79 -7.32 2.64 11.70
CA ALA A 79 -8.71 3.06 11.93
C ALA A 79 -8.93 4.55 11.59
N GLU A 80 -7.99 5.41 11.97
CA GLU A 80 -8.02 6.84 11.63
C GLU A 80 -7.82 7.09 10.12
N LEU A 81 -6.94 6.32 9.47
CA LEU A 81 -6.70 6.36 8.04
C LEU A 81 -7.98 6.09 7.26
N VAL A 82 -8.60 4.93 7.46
CA VAL A 82 -9.76 4.51 6.65
C VAL A 82 -10.95 5.44 6.91
N SER A 83 -11.17 5.85 8.16
CA SER A 83 -12.20 6.84 8.50
C SER A 83 -12.01 8.18 7.78
N LYS A 84 -10.77 8.72 7.76
CA LYS A 84 -10.43 9.95 7.02
C LYS A 84 -10.59 9.79 5.51
N VAL A 85 -10.12 8.68 4.95
CA VAL A 85 -10.17 8.41 3.51
C VAL A 85 -11.61 8.26 3.04
N TYR A 86 -12.43 7.49 3.75
CA TYR A 86 -13.86 7.35 3.46
C TYR A 86 -14.56 8.71 3.47
N ALA A 87 -14.43 9.48 4.55
CA ALA A 87 -15.05 10.80 4.68
C ALA A 87 -14.59 11.80 3.60
N ALA A 88 -13.30 11.78 3.22
CA ALA A 88 -12.76 12.67 2.20
C ALA A 88 -13.20 12.31 0.76
N LEU A 89 -13.51 11.03 0.50
CA LEU A 89 -13.95 10.57 -0.83
C LEU A 89 -15.46 10.63 -1.04
N GLN A 90 -16.27 10.67 0.03
CA GLN A 90 -17.75 10.79 -0.08
C GLN A 90 -18.23 11.94 -0.99
N PRO A 91 -17.67 13.17 -0.93
CA PRO A 91 -18.06 14.25 -1.85
C PRO A 91 -17.81 13.96 -3.34
N TYR A 92 -16.96 12.97 -3.65
CA TYR A 92 -16.59 12.57 -5.01
C TYR A 92 -17.39 11.36 -5.52
N GLY A 93 -18.38 10.88 -4.76
CA GLY A 93 -19.27 9.76 -5.13
C GLY A 93 -18.82 8.38 -4.65
N TYR A 94 -17.76 8.31 -3.85
CA TYR A 94 -17.24 7.07 -3.28
C TYR A 94 -18.07 6.62 -2.07
N GLY A 95 -18.15 5.31 -1.86
CA GLY A 95 -18.97 4.70 -0.80
C GLY A 95 -18.81 3.18 -0.79
N PRO A 96 -19.78 2.43 -0.22
CA PRO A 96 -19.68 0.97 -0.09
C PRO A 96 -19.49 0.21 -1.41
N ASP A 97 -19.95 0.77 -2.54
CA ASP A 97 -19.81 0.19 -3.89
C ASP A 97 -18.50 0.57 -4.60
N THR A 98 -17.57 1.28 -3.93
CA THR A 98 -16.23 1.54 -4.47
C THR A 98 -15.38 0.27 -4.41
N LEU A 99 -14.87 -0.19 -5.55
CA LEU A 99 -13.89 -1.26 -5.59
C LEU A 99 -12.53 -0.76 -5.05
N VAL A 100 -12.05 -1.36 -3.96
CA VAL A 100 -10.69 -1.12 -3.46
C VAL A 100 -9.71 -2.03 -4.18
N ALA A 101 -8.55 -1.48 -4.55
CA ALA A 101 -7.39 -2.23 -5.00
C ALA A 101 -6.22 -1.99 -4.04
N THR A 102 -5.42 -3.02 -3.74
CA THR A 102 -4.28 -2.92 -2.81
C THR A 102 -2.98 -3.32 -3.48
N SER A 103 -1.96 -2.49 -3.38
CA SER A 103 -0.58 -2.82 -3.74
C SER A 103 0.31 -2.70 -2.51
N LEU A 104 0.26 -3.74 -1.69
CA LEU A 104 1.00 -3.89 -0.44
C LEU A 104 1.91 -5.11 -0.53
N CYS A 105 2.87 -5.23 0.39
CA CYS A 105 3.81 -6.33 0.37
C CYS A 105 3.14 -7.66 0.74
N SER A 106 3.54 -8.75 0.06
CA SER A 106 3.06 -10.13 0.30
C SER A 106 3.23 -10.61 1.76
N ASP A 107 4.13 -9.98 2.52
CA ASP A 107 4.38 -10.21 3.95
C ASP A 107 3.06 -10.16 4.77
N GLU A 108 2.82 -11.16 5.62
CA GLU A 108 1.53 -11.39 6.28
C GLU A 108 1.12 -10.29 7.27
N VAL A 109 2.07 -9.47 7.72
CA VAL A 109 1.83 -8.37 8.65
C VAL A 109 1.04 -7.22 8.03
N ASN A 110 0.88 -7.20 6.69
CA ASN A 110 0.19 -6.10 6.01
C ASN A 110 -1.33 -6.30 5.88
N ARG A 111 -1.81 -7.53 6.05
CA ARG A 111 -3.24 -7.91 5.96
C ARG A 111 -4.18 -7.06 6.85
N PRO A 112 -3.82 -6.60 8.07
CA PRO A 112 -4.70 -5.75 8.89
C PRO A 112 -5.09 -4.41 8.26
N LEU A 113 -4.28 -3.87 7.33
CA LEU A 113 -4.65 -2.67 6.57
C LEU A 113 -5.73 -2.98 5.53
N GLU A 114 -5.60 -4.11 4.83
CA GLU A 114 -6.59 -4.60 3.87
C GLU A 114 -7.92 -4.92 4.55
N GLU A 115 -7.88 -5.56 5.73
CA GLU A 115 -9.05 -5.80 6.58
C GLU A 115 -9.70 -4.48 7.06
N SER A 116 -8.90 -3.46 7.38
CA SER A 116 -9.42 -2.14 7.76
C SER A 116 -10.21 -1.49 6.63
N PHE A 117 -9.76 -1.60 5.37
CA PHE A 117 -10.51 -1.13 4.20
C PHE A 117 -11.70 -2.03 3.87
N TYR A 118 -11.59 -3.35 4.05
CA TYR A 118 -12.68 -4.31 3.82
C TYR A 118 -13.94 -3.96 4.62
N ASN A 119 -13.78 -3.50 5.86
CA ASN A 119 -14.88 -3.10 6.74
C ASN A 119 -15.67 -1.86 6.24
N TYR A 120 -15.16 -1.12 5.25
CA TYR A 120 -15.82 0.05 4.66
C TYR A 120 -16.26 -0.15 3.20
N PHE A 121 -15.52 -0.97 2.45
CA PHE A 121 -15.65 -1.09 0.98
C PHE A 121 -15.81 -2.55 0.49
N GLY A 122 -15.82 -3.54 1.38
CA GLY A 122 -15.89 -4.94 1.01
C GLY A 122 -14.61 -5.48 0.37
N SER A 123 -14.75 -6.52 -0.46
CA SER A 123 -13.63 -7.26 -1.06
C SER A 123 -12.74 -6.37 -1.93
N HIS A 124 -11.42 -6.59 -1.86
CA HIS A 124 -10.43 -5.82 -2.61
C HIS A 124 -9.74 -6.66 -3.70
N PHE A 125 -9.18 -5.97 -4.71
CA PHE A 125 -8.32 -6.56 -5.74
C PHE A 125 -6.84 -6.40 -5.36
N THR A 126 -6.04 -7.47 -5.40
CA THR A 126 -4.60 -7.37 -5.08
C THR A 126 -3.76 -7.10 -6.34
N LEU A 127 -3.09 -5.95 -6.38
CA LEU A 127 -2.13 -5.56 -7.42
C LEU A 127 -0.66 -5.76 -7.00
N GLY A 128 -0.41 -5.95 -5.71
CA GLY A 128 0.93 -5.93 -5.09
C GLY A 128 1.79 -7.17 -5.30
N GLY A 129 2.86 -7.25 -4.49
CA GLY A 129 3.84 -8.33 -4.47
C GLY A 129 5.03 -7.94 -3.60
N LEU A 130 6.23 -8.44 -3.87
CA LEU A 130 7.40 -8.16 -3.01
C LEU A 130 7.66 -6.65 -2.82
N ALA A 131 7.95 -6.27 -1.57
CA ALA A 131 8.12 -4.90 -1.10
C ALA A 131 6.94 -3.92 -1.35
N GLY A 132 5.82 -4.36 -1.93
CA GLY A 132 4.62 -3.55 -2.19
C GLY A 132 4.49 -3.01 -3.62
N PHE A 133 5.41 -3.33 -4.53
CA PHE A 133 5.31 -2.87 -5.92
C PHE A 133 4.07 -3.46 -6.63
N PRO A 134 3.44 -2.69 -7.53
CA PRO A 134 2.25 -3.13 -8.28
C PRO A 134 2.60 -4.10 -9.41
N PHE A 135 3.08 -5.29 -9.05
CA PHE A 135 3.50 -6.33 -9.99
C PHE A 135 2.35 -6.93 -10.83
N GLY A 136 1.09 -6.70 -10.45
CA GLY A 136 -0.06 -6.93 -11.34
C GLY A 136 0.02 -6.09 -12.63
N GLY A 137 0.71 -4.95 -12.58
CA GLY A 137 1.00 -4.11 -13.74
C GLY A 137 -0.25 -3.57 -14.42
N LEU A 138 -0.09 -3.17 -15.68
CA LEU A 138 -1.21 -2.66 -16.51
C LEU A 138 -2.32 -3.70 -16.69
N SER A 139 -1.97 -4.98 -16.93
CA SER A 139 -2.96 -6.04 -17.14
C SER A 139 -3.80 -6.32 -15.88
N GLY A 140 -3.17 -6.38 -14.71
CA GLY A 140 -3.88 -6.55 -13.43
C GLY A 140 -4.74 -5.34 -13.08
N PHE A 141 -4.26 -4.12 -13.38
CA PHE A 141 -5.05 -2.91 -13.20
C PHE A 141 -6.27 -2.88 -14.13
N MET A 142 -6.12 -3.20 -15.40
CA MET A 142 -7.23 -3.29 -16.36
C MET A 142 -8.25 -4.38 -15.97
N ALA A 143 -7.81 -5.52 -15.44
CA ALA A 143 -8.71 -6.53 -14.89
C ALA A 143 -9.48 -5.99 -13.68
N MET A 144 -8.84 -5.23 -12.79
CA MET A 144 -9.49 -4.55 -11.67
C MET A 144 -10.54 -3.52 -12.15
N ILE A 145 -10.21 -2.68 -13.16
CA ILE A 145 -11.15 -1.71 -13.75
C ILE A 145 -12.43 -2.40 -14.23
N SER A 146 -12.31 -3.54 -14.91
CA SER A 146 -13.47 -4.30 -15.41
C SER A 146 -14.38 -4.91 -14.33
N HIS A 147 -13.97 -4.84 -13.05
CA HIS A 147 -14.75 -5.30 -11.89
C HIS A 147 -15.35 -4.14 -11.09
N ILE A 148 -15.10 -2.88 -11.47
CA ILE A 148 -15.72 -1.71 -10.83
C ILE A 148 -17.23 -1.75 -11.07
N PRO A 149 -18.09 -1.54 -10.05
CA PRO A 149 -19.53 -1.47 -10.26
C PRO A 149 -19.96 -0.34 -11.19
N ASP A 150 -20.91 -0.63 -12.08
CA ASP A 150 -21.57 0.35 -12.97
C ASP A 150 -22.13 1.56 -12.20
N THR A 151 -22.54 1.34 -10.94
CA THR A 151 -22.97 2.36 -9.99
C THR A 151 -21.78 3.14 -9.45
N ASN A 152 -21.69 4.42 -9.84
CA ASN A 152 -20.66 5.39 -9.42
C ASN A 152 -19.21 5.09 -9.87
N GLY A 153 -18.95 3.97 -10.54
CA GLY A 153 -17.81 3.81 -11.46
C GLY A 153 -16.43 4.17 -10.90
N SER A 154 -16.18 4.00 -9.60
CA SER A 154 -14.97 4.54 -8.96
C SER A 154 -14.16 3.46 -8.24
N CYS A 155 -12.83 3.55 -8.31
CA CYS A 155 -11.93 2.69 -7.56
C CYS A 155 -10.98 3.48 -6.65
N LEU A 156 -10.60 2.85 -5.53
CA LEU A 156 -9.60 3.38 -4.60
C LEU A 156 -8.39 2.45 -4.58
N VAL A 157 -7.23 2.95 -5.00
CA VAL A 157 -5.96 2.22 -5.00
C VAL A 157 -5.16 2.60 -3.76
N VAL A 158 -4.98 1.67 -2.83
CA VAL A 158 -4.17 1.81 -1.61
C VAL A 158 -2.83 1.11 -1.79
N TYR A 159 -1.71 1.83 -1.65
CA TYR A 159 -0.40 1.24 -1.93
C TYR A 159 0.74 1.84 -1.11
N GLY A 160 1.81 1.06 -0.99
CA GLY A 160 3.03 1.51 -0.31
C GLY A 160 3.98 0.38 0.07
N PRO A 161 5.26 0.69 0.27
CA PRO A 161 6.16 -0.19 1.02
C PRO A 161 5.79 -0.20 2.50
N HIS A 162 6.36 -1.16 3.23
CA HIS A 162 6.12 -1.30 4.66
C HIS A 162 7.41 -1.44 5.47
N VAL A 163 7.32 -1.13 6.77
CA VAL A 163 8.43 -1.19 7.73
C VAL A 163 7.91 -1.64 9.09
N GLY A 164 8.61 -2.58 9.72
CA GLY A 164 8.30 -3.01 11.08
C GLY A 164 9.03 -2.16 12.13
N ILE A 165 8.37 -1.89 13.24
CA ILE A 165 8.99 -1.34 14.45
C ILE A 165 8.70 -2.30 15.61
N SER A 166 9.74 -2.77 16.29
CA SER A 166 9.61 -3.69 17.43
C SER A 166 9.16 -2.97 18.71
N THR A 167 8.79 -3.75 19.74
CA THR A 167 8.35 -3.24 21.05
C THR A 167 9.36 -2.27 21.69
N ASP A 168 10.64 -2.59 21.58
CA ASP A 168 11.80 -1.79 22.02
C ASP A 168 12.23 -0.73 21.00
N GLY A 169 11.51 -0.54 19.89
CA GLY A 169 11.71 0.55 18.94
C GLY A 169 12.78 0.31 17.87
N GLN A 170 13.20 -0.94 17.61
CA GLN A 170 14.09 -1.24 16.49
C GLN A 170 13.33 -1.14 15.18
N ILE A 171 13.80 -0.29 14.27
CA ILE A 171 13.18 -0.02 12.97
C ILE A 171 13.71 -1.03 11.94
N GLY A 172 12.85 -1.49 11.02
CA GLY A 172 13.15 -2.59 10.10
C GLY A 172 12.99 -3.98 10.72
N LYS A 173 12.42 -4.07 11.93
CA LYS A 173 12.33 -5.28 12.76
C LYS A 173 10.93 -5.48 13.32
N LEU A 174 10.49 -6.74 13.40
CA LEU A 174 9.22 -7.09 14.05
C LEU A 174 9.27 -8.50 14.67
N GLN A 175 8.57 -8.68 15.80
CA GLN A 175 8.33 -10.01 16.35
C GLN A 175 7.08 -10.60 15.70
N ARG A 176 7.23 -11.74 15.03
CA ARG A 176 6.13 -12.43 14.34
C ARG A 176 5.45 -13.45 15.26
N ARG A 177 4.18 -13.74 15.00
CA ARG A 177 3.39 -14.71 15.78
C ARG A 177 4.10 -16.07 15.84
N GLY A 178 4.36 -16.56 17.05
CA GLY A 178 5.05 -17.83 17.28
C GLY A 178 6.58 -17.79 17.18
N GLN A 179 7.20 -16.63 16.88
CA GLN A 179 8.65 -16.49 16.81
C GLN A 179 9.23 -15.84 18.07
N ARG A 180 10.38 -16.34 18.54
CA ARG A 180 11.11 -15.80 19.71
C ARG A 180 12.04 -14.63 19.37
N GLN A 181 12.43 -14.49 18.10
CA GLN A 181 13.42 -13.50 17.63
C GLN A 181 12.78 -12.46 16.70
N LEU A 182 13.43 -11.29 16.59
CA LEU A 182 13.01 -10.21 15.69
C LEU A 182 13.45 -10.49 14.24
N GLY A 183 12.47 -10.79 13.39
CA GLY A 183 12.65 -10.91 11.94
C GLY A 183 12.81 -9.54 11.26
N THR A 184 13.30 -9.54 10.02
CA THR A 184 13.29 -8.33 9.16
C THR A 184 11.88 -7.99 8.69
N CYS A 185 11.60 -6.70 8.54
CA CYS A 185 10.32 -6.19 8.07
C CYS A 185 10.50 -4.77 7.47
N CYS A 186 10.39 -4.53 6.16
CA CYS A 186 10.15 -5.48 5.07
C CYS A 186 11.40 -6.33 4.73
N GLY A 187 11.26 -7.65 4.67
CA GLY A 187 12.37 -8.57 4.34
C GLY A 187 12.94 -8.34 2.92
N SER A 188 12.07 -8.25 1.92
CA SER A 188 12.44 -8.00 0.51
C SER A 188 13.19 -6.68 0.33
N ALA A 189 12.67 -5.62 0.94
CA ALA A 189 13.27 -4.29 0.95
C ALA A 189 14.68 -4.29 1.55
N ILE A 190 14.85 -4.92 2.71
CA ILE A 190 16.13 -4.96 3.43
C ILE A 190 17.18 -5.76 2.65
N ALA A 191 16.80 -6.89 2.04
CA ALA A 191 17.69 -7.65 1.16
C ALA A 191 18.11 -6.84 -0.09
N ALA A 192 17.16 -6.16 -0.73
CA ALA A 192 17.42 -5.28 -1.86
C ALA A 192 18.34 -4.10 -1.50
N ALA A 193 18.14 -3.49 -0.33
CA ALA A 193 18.99 -2.42 0.18
C ALA A 193 20.42 -2.89 0.51
N GLN A 194 20.56 -4.09 1.10
CA GLN A 194 21.88 -4.70 1.35
C GLN A 194 22.65 -4.91 0.04
N TYR A 195 21.99 -5.46 -0.98
CA TYR A 195 22.55 -5.61 -2.32
C TYR A 195 22.92 -4.26 -2.95
N ALA A 196 22.02 -3.27 -2.93
CA ALA A 196 22.26 -1.97 -3.53
C ALA A 196 23.46 -1.24 -2.89
N ARG A 197 23.58 -1.32 -1.55
CA ARG A 197 24.73 -0.80 -0.80
C ARG A 197 26.02 -1.56 -1.10
N ALA A 198 25.96 -2.88 -1.31
CA ALA A 198 27.12 -3.67 -1.71
C ALA A 198 27.62 -3.26 -3.10
N VAL A 199 26.72 -3.03 -4.06
CA VAL A 199 27.06 -2.50 -5.39
C VAL A 199 27.66 -1.09 -5.29
N TYR A 200 27.04 -0.18 -4.53
CA TYR A 200 27.54 1.18 -4.32
C TYR A 200 28.95 1.24 -3.71
N ARG A 201 29.27 0.32 -2.80
CA ARG A 201 30.60 0.18 -2.19
C ARG A 201 31.65 -0.51 -3.07
N GLY A 202 31.26 -1.00 -4.26
CA GLY A 202 32.13 -1.81 -5.13
C GLY A 202 32.33 -3.26 -4.68
N ASN A 203 31.56 -3.72 -3.68
CA ASN A 203 31.64 -5.08 -3.12
C ASN A 203 30.78 -6.11 -3.89
N ALA A 204 29.96 -5.66 -4.85
CA ALA A 204 29.14 -6.51 -5.71
C ALA A 204 28.98 -5.88 -7.10
N ALA A 205 28.75 -6.70 -8.13
CA ALA A 205 28.40 -6.23 -9.46
C ALA A 205 26.87 -6.10 -9.60
N PRO A 206 26.34 -5.13 -10.36
CA PRO A 206 24.92 -5.05 -10.65
C PRO A 206 24.47 -6.25 -11.52
N VAL A 207 23.44 -6.95 -11.07
CA VAL A 207 22.76 -8.02 -11.82
C VAL A 207 22.24 -7.47 -13.14
N ARG A 208 22.57 -8.14 -14.24
CA ARG A 208 22.05 -7.80 -15.58
C ARG A 208 20.68 -8.45 -15.77
N ASN A 209 19.73 -7.72 -16.35
CA ASN A 209 18.36 -8.19 -16.59
C ASN A 209 18.30 -9.53 -17.37
N THR A 210 19.28 -9.80 -18.23
CA THR A 210 19.39 -11.06 -18.99
C THR A 210 19.66 -12.30 -18.14
N MET A 211 19.96 -12.15 -16.84
CA MET A 211 20.20 -13.25 -15.90
C MET A 211 19.00 -13.51 -14.98
N VAL A 212 17.94 -12.71 -15.08
CA VAL A 212 16.75 -12.81 -14.22
C VAL A 212 15.74 -13.78 -14.84
N THR A 213 15.36 -14.81 -14.10
CA THR A 213 14.28 -15.74 -14.49
C THR A 213 13.01 -15.42 -13.70
N VAL A 214 11.85 -15.90 -14.18
CA VAL A 214 10.55 -15.73 -13.51
C VAL A 214 10.50 -16.31 -12.08
N LEU A 215 11.45 -17.17 -11.70
CA LEU A 215 11.53 -17.77 -10.36
C LEU A 215 11.81 -16.76 -9.24
N ASP A 216 12.51 -15.66 -9.54
CA ASP A 216 12.84 -14.60 -8.55
C ASP A 216 12.77 -13.18 -9.15
N ALA A 217 11.96 -13.02 -10.22
CA ALA A 217 11.89 -11.77 -10.97
C ALA A 217 11.41 -10.57 -10.13
N GLN A 218 10.53 -10.79 -9.16
CA GLN A 218 10.08 -9.71 -8.27
C GLN A 218 11.21 -9.18 -7.40
N GLN A 219 12.01 -10.06 -6.75
CA GLN A 219 13.10 -9.59 -5.89
C GLN A 219 14.20 -8.91 -6.72
N ALA A 220 14.51 -9.43 -7.92
CA ALA A 220 15.44 -8.80 -8.85
C ALA A 220 14.96 -7.40 -9.30
N TYR A 221 13.65 -7.20 -9.50
CA TYR A 221 13.07 -5.89 -9.78
C TYR A 221 13.23 -4.93 -8.59
N VAL A 222 12.87 -5.34 -7.36
CA VAL A 222 13.06 -4.52 -6.14
C VAL A 222 14.54 -4.15 -5.96
N ALA A 223 15.44 -5.11 -6.16
CA ALA A 223 16.89 -4.94 -6.02
C ALA A 223 17.49 -3.97 -7.04
N SER A 224 17.12 -4.10 -8.32
CA SER A 224 17.57 -3.18 -9.37
C SER A 224 16.98 -1.78 -9.21
N THR A 225 15.72 -1.68 -8.79
CA THR A 225 15.01 -0.41 -8.56
C THR A 225 15.63 0.42 -7.43
N LEU A 226 16.24 -0.22 -6.43
CA LEU A 226 16.95 0.47 -5.35
C LEU A 226 18.40 0.88 -5.67
N LEU A 227 18.98 0.47 -6.81
CA LEU A 227 20.36 0.84 -7.18
C LEU A 227 20.59 2.37 -7.23
N PRO A 228 19.71 3.20 -7.83
CA PRO A 228 19.89 4.66 -7.84
C PRO A 228 19.82 5.30 -6.43
N TYR A 229 19.14 4.63 -5.49
CA TYR A 229 18.91 5.09 -4.13
C TYR A 229 20.00 4.64 -3.15
N ALA A 230 20.98 3.84 -3.59
CA ALA A 230 21.97 3.23 -2.71
C ALA A 230 22.79 4.26 -1.91
N ALA A 231 23.18 5.38 -2.53
CA ALA A 231 23.91 6.45 -1.85
C ALA A 231 23.06 7.15 -0.78
N GLN A 232 21.78 7.43 -1.08
CA GLN A 232 20.83 8.04 -0.15
C GLN A 232 20.60 7.13 1.07
N ILE A 233 20.41 5.83 0.86
CA ILE A 233 20.21 4.85 1.94
C ILE A 233 21.48 4.67 2.77
N GLU A 234 22.66 4.64 2.13
CA GLU A 234 23.96 4.50 2.81
C GLU A 234 24.32 5.72 3.68
N GLN A 235 23.97 6.93 3.22
CA GLN A 235 24.30 8.20 3.89
C GLN A 235 23.20 8.69 4.85
N ALA A 236 22.11 7.95 4.99
CA ALA A 236 21.02 8.29 5.91
C ALA A 236 21.44 8.17 7.38
N LEU A 237 20.88 9.02 8.24
CA LEU A 237 21.07 8.93 9.70
C LEU A 237 20.59 7.59 10.26
N ASP A 238 19.48 7.07 9.73
CA ASP A 238 19.03 5.70 9.92
C ASP A 238 18.58 5.12 8.57
N PRO A 239 19.33 4.17 7.97
CA PRO A 239 18.98 3.52 6.72
C PRO A 239 17.63 2.78 6.74
N MET A 240 17.15 2.31 7.91
CA MET A 240 15.84 1.63 8.03
C MET A 240 14.68 2.64 8.07
N VAL A 241 14.93 3.88 8.51
CA VAL A 241 13.98 4.99 8.37
C VAL A 241 13.94 5.52 6.94
N GLU A 242 15.06 5.49 6.21
CA GLU A 242 15.13 6.00 4.84
C GLU A 242 14.60 5.01 3.80
N LEU A 243 14.88 3.72 3.96
CA LEU A 243 14.51 2.64 3.03
C LEU A 243 13.04 2.67 2.55
N PRO A 244 12.00 2.77 3.40
CA PRO A 244 10.63 2.82 2.91
C PRO A 244 10.29 4.10 2.12
N TYR A 245 11.00 5.22 2.35
CA TYR A 245 10.81 6.43 1.52
C TYR A 245 11.51 6.29 0.17
N ALA A 246 12.73 5.73 0.15
CA ALA A 246 13.45 5.41 -1.08
C ALA A 246 12.71 4.37 -1.95
N LEU A 247 11.95 3.45 -1.34
CA LEU A 247 11.06 2.53 -2.04
C LEU A 247 9.75 3.16 -2.51
N PHE A 248 9.18 4.11 -1.74
CA PHE A 248 7.91 4.72 -2.11
C PHE A 248 8.01 5.49 -3.42
N GLN A 249 9.10 6.24 -3.64
CA GLN A 249 9.28 7.06 -4.84
C GLN A 249 9.11 6.26 -6.16
N PRO A 250 9.92 5.23 -6.47
CA PRO A 250 9.77 4.48 -7.72
C PRO A 250 8.48 3.65 -7.77
N MET A 251 7.90 3.30 -6.61
CA MET A 251 6.61 2.61 -6.54
C MET A 251 5.44 3.53 -6.91
N ASP A 252 5.46 4.78 -6.44
CA ASP A 252 4.51 5.83 -6.78
C ASP A 252 4.62 6.20 -8.27
N ASP A 253 5.83 6.33 -8.78
CA ASP A 253 6.11 6.55 -10.20
C ASP A 253 5.59 5.38 -11.06
N MET A 254 5.78 4.12 -10.63
CA MET A 254 5.26 2.94 -11.32
C MET A 254 3.72 2.88 -11.28
N MET A 255 3.09 3.20 -10.14
CA MET A 255 1.63 3.20 -10.01
C MET A 255 1.00 4.30 -10.88
N LEU A 256 1.54 5.52 -10.86
CA LEU A 256 1.08 6.60 -11.74
C LEU A 256 1.23 6.21 -13.22
N GLN A 257 2.35 5.56 -13.57
CA GLN A 257 2.59 5.05 -14.92
C GLN A 257 1.65 3.93 -15.38
N ILE A 258 1.02 3.20 -14.44
CA ILE A 258 -0.06 2.24 -14.72
C ILE A 258 -1.37 3.00 -14.93
N VAL A 259 -1.74 3.88 -13.99
CA VAL A 259 -2.97 4.69 -14.02
C VAL A 259 -3.08 5.52 -15.31
N THR A 260 -2.04 6.24 -15.70
CA THR A 260 -2.03 7.08 -16.92
C THR A 260 -1.97 6.28 -18.23
N ARG A 261 -1.71 4.96 -18.18
CA ARG A 261 -1.70 4.08 -19.38
C ARG A 261 -2.90 3.14 -19.45
N ALA A 262 -3.76 3.12 -18.45
CA ALA A 262 -4.98 2.35 -18.47
C ALA A 262 -5.98 2.98 -19.45
N ASP A 263 -6.68 2.14 -20.21
CA ASP A 263 -7.79 2.56 -21.06
C ASP A 263 -9.07 2.40 -20.23
N VAL A 264 -9.56 3.51 -19.68
CA VAL A 264 -10.60 3.50 -18.64
C VAL A 264 -11.80 4.31 -19.13
N ASP A 265 -13.02 3.86 -18.85
CA ASP A 265 -14.25 4.54 -19.26
C ASP A 265 -14.32 6.01 -18.76
N SER A 266 -14.90 6.89 -19.58
CA SER A 266 -14.90 8.36 -19.36
C SER A 266 -15.54 8.84 -18.06
N ASN A 267 -16.34 7.99 -17.42
CA ASN A 267 -17.06 8.30 -16.19
C ASN A 267 -16.30 7.80 -14.94
N THR A 268 -15.23 7.04 -15.12
CA THR A 268 -14.51 6.40 -14.02
C THR A 268 -13.56 7.36 -13.31
N ARG A 269 -13.55 7.28 -11.98
CA ARG A 269 -12.62 8.04 -11.13
C ARG A 269 -11.69 7.09 -10.40
N ILE A 270 -10.44 7.52 -10.28
CA ILE A 270 -9.37 6.74 -9.67
C ILE A 270 -8.86 7.54 -8.47
N ALA A 271 -9.16 7.09 -7.26
CA ALA A 271 -8.57 7.63 -6.04
C ALA A 271 -7.27 6.89 -5.73
N MET A 272 -6.21 7.63 -5.42
CA MET A 272 -4.88 7.09 -5.13
C MET A 272 -4.47 7.44 -3.70
N LEU A 273 -4.27 6.43 -2.85
CA LEU A 273 -3.74 6.56 -1.50
C LEU A 273 -2.37 5.87 -1.41
N GLY A 274 -1.32 6.65 -1.65
CA GLY A 274 0.07 6.20 -1.58
C GLY A 274 0.72 6.59 -0.25
N GLY A 275 1.44 5.67 0.39
CA GLY A 275 2.14 5.98 1.63
C GLY A 275 3.14 4.92 2.09
N ILE A 276 3.46 4.94 3.37
CA ILE A 276 4.30 3.92 4.03
C ILE A 276 3.45 3.25 5.11
N GLN A 277 3.29 1.93 5.03
CA GLN A 277 2.69 1.13 6.09
C GLN A 277 3.71 0.85 7.19
N ILE A 278 3.31 0.97 8.46
CA ILE A 278 4.19 0.85 9.62
C ILE A 278 3.59 -0.23 10.51
N ASN A 279 4.23 -1.40 10.52
CA ASN A 279 3.78 -2.55 11.27
C ASN A 279 4.33 -2.53 12.69
N THR A 280 3.49 -2.88 13.64
CA THR A 280 3.74 -2.72 15.07
C THR A 280 3.54 -4.04 15.83
N PRO A 281 3.99 -4.15 17.09
CA PRO A 281 3.84 -5.38 17.85
C PRO A 281 2.37 -5.75 18.08
N VAL A 282 2.08 -7.05 18.15
CA VAL A 282 0.73 -7.57 18.40
C VAL A 282 0.12 -6.93 19.65
N GLY A 283 -1.03 -6.26 19.49
CA GLY A 283 -1.70 -5.52 20.57
C GLY A 283 -1.50 -4.01 20.53
N LEU A 284 -0.64 -3.50 19.65
CA LEU A 284 -0.64 -2.11 19.19
C LEU A 284 -1.40 -2.00 17.86
N SER A 285 -1.89 -0.80 17.53
CA SER A 285 -2.42 -0.50 16.20
C SER A 285 -1.27 -0.28 15.22
N ASP A 286 -1.35 -0.90 14.05
CA ASP A 286 -0.57 -0.48 12.90
C ASP A 286 -0.90 0.96 12.49
N TYR A 287 0.07 1.60 11.83
CA TYR A 287 -0.01 2.96 11.34
C TYR A 287 0.25 3.02 9.84
N PHE A 288 -0.17 4.11 9.22
CA PHE A 288 0.12 4.46 7.84
C PHE A 288 0.55 5.92 7.76
N LEU A 289 1.63 6.21 7.04
CA LEU A 289 2.03 7.56 6.68
C LEU A 289 1.64 7.84 5.23
N PRO A 290 0.54 8.57 4.96
CA PRO A 290 0.21 8.96 3.60
C PRO A 290 1.22 9.99 3.08
N LEU A 291 1.65 9.74 1.84
CA LEU A 291 2.55 10.58 1.07
C LEU A 291 1.85 11.17 -0.16
N ARG A 292 0.84 10.45 -0.70
CA ARG A 292 -0.12 10.89 -1.70
C ARG A 292 -1.54 10.54 -1.23
N PHE A 293 -2.48 11.46 -1.47
CA PHE A 293 -3.90 11.19 -1.46
C PHE A 293 -4.55 12.11 -2.49
N ASP A 294 -4.94 11.57 -3.65
CA ASP A 294 -5.53 12.35 -4.74
C ASP A 294 -6.67 11.60 -5.46
N VAL A 295 -7.50 12.37 -6.18
CA VAL A 295 -8.56 11.85 -7.08
C VAL A 295 -8.21 12.24 -8.50
N ARG A 296 -8.38 11.30 -9.42
CA ARG A 296 -8.02 11.44 -10.84
C ARG A 296 -9.17 11.07 -11.77
N ASP A 297 -9.12 11.62 -12.98
CA ASP A 297 -9.97 11.20 -14.09
C ASP A 297 -9.48 9.90 -14.72
N ASN A 298 -10.19 9.46 -15.75
CA ASN A 298 -9.94 8.21 -16.45
C ASN A 298 -8.71 8.23 -17.38
N GLN A 299 -8.06 9.38 -17.60
CA GLN A 299 -6.74 9.49 -18.22
C GLN A 299 -5.61 9.66 -17.18
N GLY A 300 -5.95 9.66 -15.88
CA GLY A 300 -5.01 9.84 -14.79
C GLY A 300 -4.60 11.29 -14.55
N ASN A 301 -5.30 12.29 -15.09
CA ASN A 301 -5.07 13.69 -14.72
C ASN A 301 -5.56 13.95 -13.30
N LEU A 302 -4.93 14.89 -12.60
CA LEU A 302 -5.32 15.27 -11.25
C LEU A 302 -6.62 16.08 -11.28
N ILE A 303 -7.66 15.58 -10.59
CA ILE A 303 -8.89 16.34 -10.30
C ILE A 303 -8.71 17.13 -9.00
N GLU A 304 -8.29 16.45 -7.92
CA GLU A 304 -8.15 17.07 -6.60
C GLU A 304 -7.04 16.41 -5.77
N ASN A 305 -6.33 17.21 -4.97
CA ASN A 305 -5.38 16.72 -3.98
C ASN A 305 -6.01 16.73 -2.58
N LEU A 306 -6.35 15.54 -2.07
CA LEU A 306 -7.03 15.33 -0.79
C LEU A 306 -6.07 15.20 0.41
N MET A 307 -4.77 15.43 0.23
CA MET A 307 -3.79 15.39 1.33
C MET A 307 -4.15 16.40 2.43
N TRP A 308 -4.52 15.88 3.60
CA TRP A 308 -4.78 16.71 4.77
C TRP A 308 -3.53 17.47 5.22
N ARG A 309 -3.73 18.60 5.93
CA ARG A 309 -2.64 19.43 6.45
C ARG A 309 -1.64 18.59 7.25
N ARG A 310 -0.39 18.59 6.80
CA ARG A 310 0.75 17.91 7.45
C ARG A 310 1.56 18.92 8.26
N THR A 311 2.05 18.52 9.43
CA THR A 311 3.22 19.20 10.01
C THR A 311 4.44 18.97 9.12
N PRO A 312 5.28 20.00 8.86
CA PRO A 312 6.47 19.84 8.02
C PRO A 312 7.40 18.73 8.53
N GLY A 313 7.63 17.73 7.67
CA GLY A 313 8.65 16.72 7.88
C GLY A 313 10.08 17.27 7.65
N PRO A 314 11.12 16.53 8.05
CA PRO A 314 12.48 16.85 7.62
C PRO A 314 12.56 16.83 6.08
N ARG A 315 13.21 17.84 5.47
CA ARG A 315 13.41 17.89 4.02
C ARG A 315 14.37 16.78 3.61
N ARG A 316 13.86 15.70 3.00
CA ARG A 316 14.68 14.65 2.38
C ARG A 316 15.13 15.13 1.00
N LYS A 317 16.41 14.92 0.67
CA LYS A 317 16.93 15.20 -0.67
C LYS A 317 16.53 14.04 -1.58
N VAL A 318 15.62 14.29 -2.51
CA VAL A 318 15.35 13.35 -3.60
C VAL A 318 16.56 13.38 -4.54
N PRO A 319 17.16 12.24 -4.91
CA PRO A 319 18.15 12.19 -5.97
C PRO A 319 17.50 12.71 -7.26
N LEU A 320 18.15 13.64 -7.95
CA LEU A 320 17.72 13.98 -9.30
C LEU A 320 17.83 12.72 -10.15
N SER A 321 16.75 12.33 -10.82
CA SER A 321 16.74 11.25 -11.78
C SER A 321 17.77 11.54 -12.87
N ALA A 322 18.75 10.67 -13.03
CA ALA A 322 19.73 10.68 -14.11
C ALA A 322 19.18 9.93 -15.34
#